data_AF-A0A7S1FIG5-F1
#
_entry.id   AF-A0A7S1FIG5-F1
#
_cell.length_a   1.000
_cell.length_b   1.000
_cell.length_c   1.000
_cell.angle_alpha   90.00
_cell.angle_beta   90.00
_cell.angle_gamma   90.00
#
_symmetry.space_group_name_H-M   'P 1'
#
loop_
_entity.id
_entity.type
_entity.pdbx_description
1 polymer ?
#
loop_
_entity_poly.entity_id
_entity_poly.type
_entity_poly.pdbx_seq_one_letter_code
_entity_poly.pdbx_strand_id
1 'polypeptide(L)'
;QYGVAKHATIHGMQVLTAAGGGSLSGILNAMSHVMDEGHAIYQMSIGSATNSLWDYTVEHVTANDIIVVVATGNAGGDGCDYSPGSASDALNVGAHDDNGNIASFSNTGSCV
;
A
#
# COMPACT_ATOMS: atom_id res chain seq x y z
N GLN A 1 17.73 -0.56 17.56
CA GLN A 1 17.51 0.29 16.37
C GLN A 1 16.72 -0.54 15.38
N TYR A 2 15.52 -0.11 14.97
CA TYR A 2 14.53 -0.98 14.30
C TYR A 2 14.19 -0.58 12.84
N GLY A 3 14.81 0.47 12.28
CA GLY A 3 14.49 0.99 10.95
C GLY A 3 15.44 0.51 9.85
N VAL A 4 14.91 0.27 8.65
CA VAL A 4 15.65 -0.07 7.43
C VAL A 4 16.40 1.17 6.89
N ALA A 5 15.67 2.23 6.55
CA ALA A 5 16.23 3.49 6.06
C ALA A 5 16.41 4.52 7.19
N LYS A 6 17.48 4.37 7.99
CA LYS A 6 17.69 5.13 9.24
C LYS A 6 17.83 6.65 9.10
N HIS A 7 18.01 7.15 7.88
CA HIS A 7 18.19 8.57 7.56
C HIS A 7 17.08 9.14 6.68
N ALA A 8 16.01 8.39 6.44
CA ALA A 8 14.86 8.88 5.68
C ALA A 8 14.08 9.93 6.50
N THR A 9 13.58 10.96 5.81
CA THR A 9 12.58 11.88 6.36
C THR A 9 11.21 11.23 6.23
N ILE A 10 10.43 11.21 7.32
CA ILE A 10 9.10 10.59 7.36
C ILE A 10 8.04 11.68 7.47
N HIS A 11 7.11 11.68 6.52
CA HIS A 11 5.91 12.52 6.53
C HIS A 11 4.71 11.65 6.90
N GLY A 12 4.11 11.92 8.07
CA GLY A 12 2.98 11.14 8.57
C GLY A 12 1.65 11.75 8.11
N MET A 13 0.81 10.93 7.46
CA MET A 13 -0.57 11.31 7.12
C MET A 13 -1.55 10.32 7.75
N GLN A 14 -2.43 10.82 8.60
CA GLN A 14 -3.40 9.98 9.29
C GLN A 14 -4.68 9.84 8.45
N VAL A 15 -4.86 8.66 7.85
CA VAL A 15 -6.09 8.30 7.09
C VAL A 15 -6.97 7.30 7.83
N LEU A 16 -6.50 6.75 8.94
CA LEU A 16 -7.22 5.80 9.78
C LEU A 16 -7.52 6.38 11.16
N THR A 17 -8.65 5.94 11.71
CA THR A 17 -9.03 6.14 13.11
C THR A 17 -8.18 5.26 14.04
N ALA A 18 -8.27 5.51 15.35
CA ALA A 18 -7.62 4.69 16.37
C ALA A 18 -8.07 3.21 16.36
N ALA A 19 -9.23 2.90 15.77
CA ALA A 19 -9.72 1.53 15.60
C ALA A 19 -9.22 0.85 14.31
N GLY A 20 -8.40 1.53 13.50
CA GLY A 20 -7.84 1.00 12.25
C GLY A 20 -8.74 1.15 11.02
N GLY A 21 -9.94 1.71 11.16
CA GLY A 21 -10.84 1.98 10.04
C GLY A 21 -10.62 3.37 9.42
N GLY A 22 -10.82 3.49 8.11
CA GLY A 22 -10.77 4.75 7.36
C GLY A 22 -11.75 4.74 6.19
N SER A 23 -12.11 5.91 5.67
CA SER A 23 -12.92 6.00 4.45
C SER A 23 -12.03 5.99 3.22
N LEU A 24 -12.49 5.34 2.15
CA LEU A 24 -11.80 5.39 0.86
C LEU A 24 -11.59 6.84 0.41
N SER A 25 -12.59 7.70 0.55
CA SER A 25 -12.46 9.13 0.22
C SER A 25 -11.33 9.84 0.96
N GLY A 26 -11.10 9.51 2.24
CA GLY A 26 -10.00 10.08 3.02
C GLY A 26 -8.64 9.60 2.55
N ILE A 27 -8.55 8.31 2.18
CA ILE A 27 -7.33 7.71 1.63
C ILE A 27 -6.98 8.33 0.27
N LEU A 28 -7.95 8.43 -0.64
CA LEU A 28 -7.73 9.01 -1.97
C LEU A 28 -7.37 10.50 -1.89
N ASN A 29 -7.98 11.24 -0.96
CA ASN A 29 -7.62 12.65 -0.73
C ASN A 29 -6.16 12.78 -0.25
N ALA A 30 -5.70 11.90 0.64
CA ALA A 30 -4.30 11.88 1.07
C ALA A 30 -3.35 11.55 -0.10
N MET A 31 -3.72 10.61 -0.98
CA MET A 31 -2.95 10.32 -2.20
C MET A 31 -2.82 11.54 -3.10
N SER A 32 -3.89 12.30 -3.28
CA SER A 32 -3.85 13.56 -4.03
C SER A 32 -2.89 14.56 -3.40
N HIS A 33 -2.88 14.67 -2.08
CA HIS A 33 -1.99 15.59 -1.36
C HIS A 33 -0.50 15.23 -1.55
N VAL A 34 -0.16 13.93 -1.60
CA VAL A 34 1.22 13.49 -1.84
C VAL A 34 1.74 13.95 -3.21
N MET A 35 0.89 13.93 -4.23
CA MET A 35 1.26 14.40 -5.57
C MET A 35 1.61 15.89 -5.57
N ASP A 36 0.89 16.71 -4.80
CA ASP A 36 1.14 18.15 -4.71
C ASP A 36 2.44 18.50 -3.96
N GLU A 37 2.87 17.65 -3.02
CA GLU A 37 4.06 17.88 -2.19
C GLU A 37 5.37 17.37 -2.83
N GLY A 38 5.29 16.57 -3.90
CA GLY A 38 6.47 16.10 -4.65
C GLY A 38 7.32 15.06 -3.90
N HIS A 39 6.71 14.22 -3.07
CA HIS A 39 7.41 13.17 -2.34
C HIS A 39 7.81 12.00 -3.23
N ALA A 40 8.97 11.40 -2.98
CA ALA A 40 9.49 10.31 -3.82
C ALA A 40 8.86 8.93 -3.57
N ILE A 41 8.39 8.66 -2.35
CA ILE A 41 7.88 7.34 -1.94
C ILE A 41 6.63 7.52 -1.08
N TYR A 42 5.57 6.79 -1.43
CA TYR A 42 4.35 6.69 -0.66
C TYR A 42 4.11 5.24 -0.22
N GLN A 43 3.88 5.05 1.07
CA GLN A 43 3.74 3.73 1.67
C GLN A 43 2.35 3.59 2.30
N MET A 44 1.64 2.51 1.95
CA MET A 44 0.31 2.19 2.50
C MET A 44 0.25 0.74 2.98
N SER A 45 0.18 0.52 4.30
CA SER A 45 -0.08 -0.80 4.90
C SER A 45 -1.56 -0.95 5.26
N ILE A 46 -2.43 -0.68 4.29
CA ILE A 46 -3.88 -0.76 4.41
C ILE A 46 -4.45 -1.36 3.14
N GLY A 47 -5.62 -1.98 3.25
CA GLY A 47 -6.33 -2.50 2.09
C GLY A 47 -7.77 -2.88 2.41
N SER A 48 -8.53 -3.15 1.36
CA SER A 48 -9.88 -3.67 1.39
C SER A 48 -10.09 -4.66 0.25
N ALA A 49 -11.31 -5.18 0.09
CA ALA A 49 -11.69 -5.83 -1.16
C ALA A 49 -11.42 -4.91 -2.36
N THR A 50 -11.17 -5.49 -3.54
CA THR A 50 -10.84 -4.78 -4.78
C THR A 50 -11.75 -3.57 -5.03
N ASN A 51 -11.13 -2.46 -5.40
CA ASN A 51 -11.78 -1.20 -5.71
C ASN A 51 -11.04 -0.52 -6.86
N SER A 52 -11.69 -0.49 -8.04
CA SER A 52 -11.09 0.05 -9.26
C SER A 52 -10.68 1.53 -9.16
N LEU A 53 -11.39 2.34 -8.37
CA LEU A 53 -11.03 3.74 -8.17
C LEU A 53 -9.74 3.86 -7.35
N TRP A 54 -9.55 2.99 -6.37
CA TRP A 54 -8.31 2.97 -5.58
C TRP A 54 -7.11 2.58 -6.46
N ASP A 55 -7.24 1.50 -7.23
CA ASP A 55 -6.17 1.03 -8.11
C ASP A 55 -5.82 2.08 -9.17
N TYR A 56 -6.83 2.68 -9.81
CA TYR A 56 -6.63 3.79 -10.75
C TYR A 56 -5.88 4.97 -10.11
N THR A 57 -6.18 5.28 -8.83
CA THR A 57 -5.50 6.37 -8.13
C THR A 57 -4.04 6.01 -7.85
N VAL A 58 -3.73 4.75 -7.57
CA VAL A 58 -2.35 4.27 -7.42
C VAL A 58 -1.57 4.40 -8.72
N GLU A 59 -2.15 3.95 -9.84
CA GLU A 59 -1.56 4.11 -11.18
C GLU A 59 -1.31 5.58 -11.50
N HIS A 60 -2.29 6.45 -11.19
CA HIS A 60 -2.16 7.88 -11.42
C HIS A 60 -1.04 8.53 -10.57
N VAL A 61 -0.92 8.16 -9.29
CA VAL A 61 0.18 8.63 -8.43
C VAL A 61 1.53 8.14 -8.96
N THR A 62 1.61 6.88 -9.38
CA THR A 62 2.85 6.29 -9.91
C THR A 62 3.28 6.94 -11.23
N ALA A 63 2.32 7.30 -12.08
CA ALA A 63 2.56 8.04 -13.32
C ALA A 63 3.12 9.46 -13.11
N ASN A 64 3.07 10.00 -11.88
CA ASN A 64 3.69 11.26 -11.48
C ASN A 64 5.06 11.07 -10.79
N ASP A 65 5.78 9.99 -11.12
CA ASP A 65 7.13 9.66 -10.63
C ASP A 65 7.22 9.38 -9.11
N ILE A 66 6.12 8.94 -8.51
CA ILE A 66 6.04 8.61 -7.08
C ILE A 66 6.01 7.09 -6.92
N ILE A 67 6.95 6.52 -6.18
CA ILE A 67 6.96 5.08 -5.90
C ILE A 67 5.87 4.77 -4.86
N VAL A 68 4.88 3.95 -5.22
CA VAL A 68 3.84 3.50 -4.30
C VAL A 68 4.13 2.08 -3.81
N VAL A 69 4.29 1.90 -2.49
CA VAL A 69 4.54 0.61 -1.84
C VAL A 69 3.32 0.22 -1.01
N VAL A 70 2.77 -0.96 -1.25
CA VAL A 70 1.53 -1.39 -0.60
C VAL A 70 1.60 -2.81 -0.06
N ALA A 71 0.80 -3.10 0.96
CA ALA A 71 0.61 -4.45 1.43
C ALA A 71 -0.40 -5.18 0.54
N THR A 72 -0.08 -6.40 0.10
CA THR A 72 -1.00 -7.19 -0.72
C THR A 72 -2.21 -7.73 0.08
N GLY A 73 -2.13 -7.70 1.40
CA GLY A 73 -3.22 -8.08 2.31
C GLY A 73 -2.95 -9.37 3.09
N ASN A 74 -3.80 -9.60 4.11
CA ASN A 74 -3.58 -10.60 5.16
C ASN A 74 -4.69 -11.65 5.24
N ALA A 75 -5.24 -12.08 4.10
CA ALA A 75 -6.35 -13.02 4.05
C ALA A 75 -5.94 -14.45 3.64
N GLY A 76 -4.67 -14.69 3.30
CA GLY A 76 -4.19 -15.97 2.77
C GLY A 76 -4.77 -16.32 1.40
N GLY A 77 -5.25 -15.31 0.66
CA GLY A 77 -5.94 -15.47 -0.63
C GLY A 77 -5.12 -14.96 -1.82
N ASP A 78 -5.80 -14.71 -2.94
CA ASP A 78 -5.22 -14.05 -4.10
C ASP A 78 -5.08 -12.56 -3.83
N GLY A 79 -3.88 -12.00 -4.02
CA GLY A 79 -3.59 -10.59 -3.88
C GLY A 79 -4.41 -9.70 -4.82
N CYS A 80 -4.78 -10.23 -5.98
CA CYS A 80 -5.58 -9.50 -6.95
C CYS A 80 -7.03 -9.25 -6.48
N ASP A 81 -7.49 -9.91 -5.42
CA ASP A 81 -8.83 -9.70 -4.82
C ASP A 81 -8.87 -8.54 -3.79
N TYR A 82 -7.77 -7.79 -3.65
CA TYR A 82 -7.63 -6.72 -2.66
C TYR A 82 -7.02 -5.46 -3.25
N SER A 83 -7.59 -4.30 -2.93
CA SER A 83 -6.98 -3.01 -3.27
C SER A 83 -6.29 -2.39 -2.05
N PRO A 84 -5.16 -1.69 -2.24
CA PRO A 84 -4.50 -1.41 -3.52
C PRO A 84 -3.59 -2.56 -4.02
N GLY A 85 -3.63 -3.74 -3.40
CA GLY A 85 -2.80 -4.91 -3.77
C GLY A 85 -3.00 -5.43 -5.21
N SER A 86 -4.09 -5.05 -5.88
CA SER A 86 -4.41 -5.36 -7.27
C SER A 86 -3.90 -4.32 -8.28
N ALA A 87 -3.39 -3.18 -7.82
CA ALA A 87 -2.81 -2.16 -8.69
C ALA A 87 -1.44 -2.64 -9.21
N SER A 88 -1.30 -2.83 -10.53
CA SER A 88 -0.09 -3.41 -11.13
C SER A 88 1.13 -2.49 -11.09
N ASP A 89 0.89 -1.18 -10.98
CA ASP A 89 1.96 -0.17 -10.97
C ASP A 89 2.53 0.08 -9.56
N ALA A 90 1.88 -0.44 -8.51
CA ALA A 90 2.45 -0.43 -7.17
C ALA A 90 3.48 -1.54 -6.95
N LEU A 91 4.39 -1.29 -6.02
CA LEU A 91 5.21 -2.32 -5.38
C LEU A 91 4.34 -3.03 -4.34
N ASN A 92 3.70 -4.12 -4.76
CA ASN A 92 2.93 -5.00 -3.90
C ASN A 92 3.85 -5.90 -3.06
N VAL A 93 3.64 -5.94 -1.75
CA VAL A 93 4.54 -6.63 -0.81
C VAL A 93 3.78 -7.69 -0.03
N GLY A 94 4.19 -8.94 -0.21
CA GLY A 94 3.82 -10.09 0.62
C GLY A 94 4.67 -10.25 1.88
N ALA A 95 4.32 -11.22 2.72
CA ALA A 95 5.00 -11.49 4.00
C ALA A 95 5.60 -12.91 4.06
N HIS A 96 6.81 -13.00 4.60
CA HIS A 96 7.47 -14.27 4.94
C HIS A 96 8.04 -14.25 6.37
N ASP A 97 8.37 -15.41 6.92
CA ASP A 97 9.10 -15.57 8.17
C ASP A 97 10.63 -15.53 7.96
N ASP A 98 11.38 -15.60 9.06
CA ASP A 98 12.86 -15.57 9.05
C ASP A 98 13.50 -16.78 8.34
N ASN A 99 12.72 -17.84 8.08
CA ASN A 99 13.17 -19.01 7.33
C ASN A 99 12.81 -18.90 5.83
N GLY A 100 12.20 -17.78 5.41
CA GLY A 100 11.75 -17.55 4.04
C GLY A 100 10.43 -18.26 3.70
N ASN A 101 9.70 -18.80 4.69
CA ASN A 101 8.38 -19.38 4.44
C ASN A 101 7.35 -18.26 4.31
N ILE A 102 6.51 -18.31 3.27
CA ILE A 102 5.39 -17.39 3.12
C ILE A 102 4.48 -17.52 4.35
N ALA A 103 4.16 -16.39 4.98
CA ALA A 103 3.28 -16.36 6.13
C ALA A 103 1.88 -16.85 5.73
N SER A 104 1.23 -17.67 6.55
CA SER A 104 -0.07 -18.28 6.22
C SER A 104 -1.18 -17.28 5.96
N PHE A 105 -1.04 -16.05 6.45
CA PHE A 105 -1.97 -14.95 6.22
C PHE A 105 -1.61 -14.11 4.99
N SER A 106 -0.39 -14.20 4.47
CA SER A 106 0.02 -13.38 3.32
C SER A 106 -0.84 -13.73 2.12
N ASN A 107 -1.40 -12.72 1.47
CA ASN A 107 -1.91 -12.91 0.13
C ASN A 107 -0.75 -13.25 -0.83
N THR A 108 -1.07 -13.99 -1.88
CA THR A 108 -0.13 -14.49 -2.92
C THR A 108 -0.78 -14.36 -4.30
N GLY A 109 -0.08 -14.70 -5.37
CA GLY A 109 -0.64 -14.67 -6.72
C GLY A 109 0.13 -13.73 -7.64
N SER A 110 -0.40 -13.48 -8.83
CA SER A 110 0.30 -12.70 -9.86
C SER A 110 0.41 -11.21 -9.55
N CYS A 111 -0.38 -10.70 -8.62
CA CYS A 111 -0.31 -9.32 -8.16
C CYS A 111 0.73 -9.10 -7.04
N VAL A 112 1.48 -10.14 -6.63
CA VAL A 112 2.53 -10.08 -5.59
C VAL A 112 3.93 -10.19 -6.19
#